data_AF-A0A1H2GV07-F1
#
_entry.id   AF-A0A1H2GV07-F1
#
_cell.length_a   1.000
_cell.length_b   1.000
_cell.length_c   1.000
_cell.angle_alpha   90.00
_cell.angle_beta   90.00
_cell.angle_gamma   90.00
#
_symmetry.space_group_name_H-M   'P 1'
#
loop_
_entity.id
_entity.type
_entity.pdbx_description
1 polymer ?
#
loop_
_entity_poly.entity_id
_entity_poly.type
_entity_poly.pdbx_seq_one_letter_code
_entity_poly.pdbx_strand_id
1 'polypeptide(L)'
;MPRPRMHDQDRILDAVERVIARDGVLTLGAVAKEAGVSKATVLYEHTSKRDLLAALVARTIKADNAFNAHCEGEFAGQLDAPLLGRIEAARRMLRGNEGNAAVLGLISALMQDEALRSAFRANQTNLRETLVQAAADARTTRLAWLALEGLKFQQHMELVAWSEAERTEILDDIETLARKGTLTGEILK
;
A
#
# COMPACT_ATOMS: atom_id res chain seq x y z
N MET A 1 21.89 -16.57 24.71
CA MET A 1 20.77 -17.20 23.96
C MET A 1 21.01 -16.98 22.47
N PRO A 2 20.65 -17.93 21.59
CA PRO A 2 20.88 -17.79 20.15
C PRO A 2 20.07 -16.61 19.63
N ARG A 3 20.71 -15.76 18.82
CA ARG A 3 20.02 -14.68 18.11
C ARG A 3 19.03 -15.33 17.13
N PRO A 4 17.75 -14.97 17.17
CA PRO A 4 16.78 -15.40 16.17
C PRO A 4 17.32 -15.02 14.80
N ARG A 5 17.20 -15.93 13.83
CA ARG A 5 17.65 -15.64 12.47
C ARG A 5 16.63 -14.71 11.85
N MET A 6 17.05 -13.78 10.99
CA MET A 6 16.16 -12.88 10.25
C MET A 6 14.97 -13.62 9.60
N HIS A 7 15.21 -14.85 9.14
CA HIS A 7 14.17 -15.75 8.61
C HIS A 7 13.05 -16.11 9.61
N ASP A 8 13.31 -16.15 10.92
CA ASP A 8 12.29 -16.41 11.93
C ASP A 8 11.37 -15.20 12.13
N GLN A 9 11.90 -13.98 11.98
CA GLN A 9 11.10 -12.74 12.05
C GLN A 9 10.18 -12.60 10.85
N ASP A 10 10.70 -12.83 9.64
CA ASP A 10 9.88 -12.79 8.42
C ASP A 10 8.77 -13.84 8.48
N ARG A 11 9.06 -15.06 8.98
CA ARG A 11 8.05 -16.11 9.16
C ARG A 11 6.96 -15.72 10.16
N ILE A 12 7.31 -15.03 11.24
CA ILE A 12 6.34 -14.53 12.21
C ILE A 12 5.48 -13.43 11.57
N LEU A 13 6.06 -12.51 10.81
CA LEU A 13 5.30 -11.46 10.12
C LEU A 13 4.38 -12.03 9.02
N ASP A 14 4.81 -13.07 8.30
CA ASP A 14 3.93 -13.79 7.37
C ASP A 14 2.73 -14.42 8.09
N ALA A 15 2.97 -14.98 9.28
CA ALA A 15 1.91 -15.52 10.12
C ALA A 15 0.98 -14.41 10.65
N VAL A 16 1.51 -13.23 10.97
CA VAL A 16 0.70 -12.06 11.36
C VAL A 16 -0.24 -11.67 10.21
N GLU A 17 0.26 -11.57 8.98
CA GLU A 17 -0.56 -11.24 7.80
C GLU A 17 -1.67 -12.25 7.57
N ARG A 18 -1.35 -13.55 7.62
CA ARG A 18 -2.36 -14.62 7.46
C ARG A 18 -3.41 -14.61 8.57
N VAL A 19 -3.00 -14.39 9.81
CA VAL A 19 -3.94 -14.26 10.95
C VAL A 19 -4.84 -13.05 10.78
N ILE A 20 -4.30 -11.90 10.39
CA ILE A 20 -5.08 -10.67 10.18
C ILE A 20 -6.06 -10.84 9.02
N ALA A 21 -5.63 -11.44 7.91
CA ALA A 21 -6.48 -11.72 6.77
C ALA A 21 -7.62 -12.69 7.12
N ARG A 22 -7.32 -13.75 7.90
CA ARG A 22 -8.32 -14.76 8.27
C ARG A 22 -9.28 -14.29 9.37
N ASP A 23 -8.74 -13.66 10.41
CA ASP A 23 -9.47 -13.43 11.67
C ASP A 23 -9.90 -11.96 11.84
N GLY A 24 -9.36 -11.03 11.03
CA GLY A 24 -9.60 -9.57 11.13
C GLY A 24 -8.98 -8.92 12.38
N VAL A 25 -8.55 -9.71 13.37
CA VAL A 25 -7.94 -9.27 14.61
C VAL A 25 -6.68 -10.07 14.92
N LEU A 26 -5.65 -9.38 15.41
CA LEU A 26 -4.41 -10.03 15.79
C LEU A 26 -4.44 -10.54 17.24
N THR A 27 -4.11 -11.81 17.46
CA THR A 27 -3.79 -12.35 18.79
C THR A 27 -2.45 -13.09 18.77
N LEU A 28 -1.65 -12.92 19.83
CA LEU A 28 -0.33 -13.57 19.93
C LEU A 28 -0.42 -15.10 19.88
N GLY A 29 -1.51 -15.68 20.40
CA GLY A 29 -1.75 -17.12 20.35
C GLY A 29 -2.03 -17.62 18.93
N ALA A 30 -2.86 -16.90 18.16
CA ALA A 30 -3.13 -17.21 16.76
C ALA A 30 -1.86 -17.10 15.92
N VAL A 31 -1.04 -16.06 16.13
CA VAL A 31 0.25 -15.89 15.44
C VAL A 31 1.21 -17.03 15.77
N ALA A 32 1.35 -17.39 17.06
CA ALA A 32 2.22 -18.48 17.48
C ALA A 32 1.81 -19.81 16.82
N LYS A 33 0.50 -20.11 16.80
CA LYS A 33 -0.06 -21.29 16.14
C LYS A 33 0.20 -21.28 14.64
N GLU A 34 -0.06 -20.15 13.98
CA GLU A 34 0.12 -19.96 12.53
C GLU A 34 1.60 -20.05 12.11
N ALA A 35 2.50 -19.50 12.93
CA ALA A 35 3.95 -19.55 12.70
C ALA A 35 4.57 -20.88 13.14
N GLY A 36 3.84 -21.79 13.78
CA GLY A 36 4.38 -23.04 14.32
C GLY A 36 5.46 -22.83 15.40
N VAL A 37 5.31 -21.80 16.24
CA VAL A 37 6.24 -21.49 17.35
C VAL A 37 5.49 -21.31 18.68
N SER A 38 6.23 -21.16 19.78
CA SER A 38 5.62 -20.85 21.07
C SER A 38 5.22 -19.37 21.17
N LYS A 39 4.22 -19.04 22.01
CA LYS A 39 3.86 -17.65 22.32
C LYS A 39 5.03 -16.87 22.94
N ALA A 40 5.89 -17.55 23.70
CA ALA A 40 7.10 -16.96 24.26
C ALA A 40 8.12 -16.58 23.17
N THR A 41 8.24 -17.39 22.12
CA THR A 41 9.07 -17.08 20.94
C THR A 41 8.57 -15.84 20.21
N VAL A 42 7.25 -15.72 20.00
CA VAL A 42 6.66 -14.52 19.38
C VAL A 42 6.94 -13.26 20.21
N LEU A 43 6.81 -13.35 21.54
CA LEU A 43 7.07 -12.24 22.46
C LEU A 43 8.56 -11.89 22.58
N TYR A 44 9.44 -12.86 22.35
CA TYR A 44 10.89 -12.63 22.31
C TYR A 44 11.29 -11.81 21.09
N GLU A 45 10.69 -12.06 19.93
CA GLU A 45 10.91 -11.25 18.72
C GLU A 45 10.23 -9.88 18.80
N HIS A 46 8.98 -9.87 19.25
CA HIS A 46 8.14 -8.68 19.29
C HIS A 46 7.47 -8.59 20.66
N THR A 47 8.00 -7.69 21.48
CA THR A 47 7.67 -7.52 22.91
C THR A 47 6.17 -7.33 23.18
N SER A 48 5.40 -6.89 22.19
CA SER A 48 3.95 -6.72 22.29
C SER A 48 3.20 -6.97 20.98
N LYS A 49 1.87 -7.14 21.08
CA LYS A 49 0.95 -7.12 19.93
C LYS A 49 1.12 -5.86 19.08
N ARG A 50 1.36 -4.71 19.73
CA ARG A 50 1.54 -3.43 19.05
C ARG A 50 2.84 -3.42 18.25
N ASP A 51 3.91 -4.01 18.78
CA ASP A 51 5.20 -4.09 18.09
C ASP A 51 5.14 -5.02 16.86
N LEU A 52 4.37 -6.10 16.91
CA LEU A 52 4.07 -6.92 15.73
C LEU A 52 3.34 -6.11 14.65
N LEU A 53 2.32 -5.35 15.04
CA LEU A 53 1.58 -4.50 14.10
C LEU A 53 2.47 -3.39 13.53
N ALA A 54 3.32 -2.77 14.34
CA ALA A 54 4.27 -1.76 13.88
C ALA A 54 5.28 -2.34 12.87
N ALA A 55 5.80 -3.54 13.15
CA ALA A 55 6.70 -4.24 12.23
C ALA A 55 5.98 -4.62 10.92
N LEU A 56 4.73 -5.09 10.99
CA LEU A 56 3.91 -5.33 9.81
C LEU A 56 3.69 -4.05 9.00
N VAL A 57 3.29 -2.95 9.64
CA VAL A 57 3.11 -1.65 8.98
C VAL A 57 4.38 -1.21 8.25
N ALA A 58 5.54 -1.31 8.91
CA ALA A 58 6.82 -0.97 8.30
C ALA A 58 7.15 -1.87 7.10
N ARG A 59 6.87 -3.18 7.21
CA ARG A 59 7.03 -4.14 6.11
C ARG A 59 6.13 -3.81 4.93
N THR A 60 4.85 -3.54 5.17
CA THR A 60 3.88 -3.18 4.13
C THR A 60 4.27 -1.90 3.40
N ILE A 61 4.64 -0.84 4.13
CA ILE A 61 5.10 0.42 3.54
C ILE A 61 6.35 0.19 2.67
N LYS A 62 7.32 -0.57 3.18
CA LYS A 62 8.55 -0.88 2.45
C LYS A 62 8.27 -1.67 1.17
N ALA A 63 7.40 -2.67 1.24
CA ALA A 63 7.03 -3.49 0.09
C ALA A 63 6.28 -2.68 -0.97
N ASP A 64 5.30 -1.87 -0.57
CA ASP A 64 4.56 -0.99 -1.48
C ASP A 64 5.51 0.02 -2.16
N ASN A 65 6.35 0.71 -1.40
CA ASN A 65 7.31 1.67 -1.95
C ASN A 65 8.28 1.00 -2.93
N ALA A 66 8.80 -0.19 -2.62
CA ALA A 66 9.71 -0.91 -3.50
C ALA A 66 9.04 -1.34 -4.81
N PHE A 67 7.79 -1.80 -4.74
CA PHE A 67 7.03 -2.19 -5.92
C PHE A 67 6.71 -0.99 -6.83
N ASN A 68 6.29 0.14 -6.25
CA ASN A 68 6.04 1.36 -7.00
C ASN A 68 7.33 1.93 -7.61
N ALA A 69 8.46 1.93 -6.87
CA ALA A 69 9.75 2.39 -7.38
C ALA A 69 10.29 1.51 -8.52
N HIS A 70 10.03 0.20 -8.47
CA HIS A 70 10.36 -0.71 -9.57
C HIS A 70 9.60 -0.33 -10.85
N CYS A 71 8.30 -0.05 -10.74
CA CYS A 71 7.47 0.36 -11.88
C CYS A 71 7.81 1.77 -12.37
N GLU A 72 8.19 2.69 -11.48
CA GLU A 72 8.68 4.03 -11.83
C GLU A 72 9.91 3.97 -12.74
N GLY A 73 10.77 2.96 -12.59
CA GLY A 73 11.98 2.79 -13.41
C GLY A 73 11.73 2.77 -14.92
N GLU A 74 10.52 2.41 -15.36
CA GLU A 74 10.11 2.39 -16.77
C GLU A 74 9.86 3.80 -17.33
N PHE A 75 9.67 4.77 -16.46
CA PHE A 75 9.42 6.17 -16.79
C PHE A 75 10.60 7.07 -16.43
N ALA A 76 11.79 6.51 -16.16
CA ALA A 76 12.96 7.27 -15.75
C ALA A 76 13.27 8.44 -16.70
N GLY A 77 13.40 9.64 -16.14
CA GLY A 77 13.66 10.88 -16.89
C GLY A 77 12.42 11.56 -17.49
N GLN A 78 11.22 10.98 -17.34
CA GLN A 78 9.97 11.63 -17.72
C GLN A 78 9.44 12.52 -16.59
N LEU A 79 8.69 13.56 -16.94
CA LEU A 79 7.82 14.25 -15.98
C LEU A 79 6.76 13.28 -15.45
N ASP A 80 6.32 13.49 -14.22
CA ASP A 80 5.35 12.65 -13.52
C ASP A 80 5.76 11.17 -13.36
N ALA A 81 7.04 10.82 -13.60
CA ALA A 81 7.52 9.43 -13.50
C ALA A 81 7.11 8.72 -12.20
N PRO A 82 7.19 9.34 -11.00
CA PRO A 82 6.70 8.72 -9.78
C PRO A 82 5.20 8.38 -9.79
N LEU A 83 4.35 9.22 -10.40
CA LEU A 83 2.91 8.94 -10.51
C LEU A 83 2.65 7.89 -11.59
N LEU A 84 3.32 7.97 -12.74
CA LEU A 84 3.22 6.99 -13.82
C LEU A 84 3.61 5.59 -13.35
N GLY A 85 4.69 5.47 -12.57
CA GLY A 85 5.09 4.21 -11.93
C GLY A 85 4.01 3.61 -11.04
N ARG A 86 3.26 4.45 -10.30
CA ARG A 86 2.15 3.99 -9.45
C ARG A 86 0.93 3.54 -10.26
N ILE A 87 0.65 4.20 -11.39
CA ILE A 87 -0.40 3.79 -12.32
C ILE A 87 -0.03 2.42 -12.92
N GLU A 88 1.22 2.25 -13.34
CA GLU A 88 1.72 0.97 -13.86
C GLU A 88 1.70 -0.15 -12.80
N ALA A 89 2.11 0.17 -11.56
CA ALA A 89 1.98 -0.75 -10.44
C ALA A 89 0.52 -1.20 -10.24
N ALA A 90 -0.44 -0.27 -10.35
CA ALA A 90 -1.85 -0.62 -10.31
C ALA A 90 -2.21 -1.54 -11.50
N ARG A 91 -1.79 -1.26 -12.73
CA ARG A 91 -2.04 -2.15 -13.89
C ARG A 91 -1.57 -3.58 -13.63
N ARG A 92 -0.36 -3.74 -13.07
CA ARG A 92 0.28 -5.05 -12.77
C ARG A 92 -0.33 -5.80 -11.62
N MET A 93 -0.98 -5.11 -10.70
CA MET A 93 -1.59 -5.75 -9.53
C MET A 93 -2.77 -6.61 -9.99
N LEU A 94 -2.52 -7.90 -10.19
CA LEU A 94 -3.51 -8.90 -10.57
C LEU A 94 -4.61 -9.01 -9.51
N ARG A 95 -5.85 -9.21 -9.96
CA ARG A 95 -7.00 -9.49 -9.10
C ARG A 95 -6.77 -10.77 -8.29
N GLY A 96 -6.94 -10.69 -6.98
CA GLY A 96 -7.12 -11.85 -6.11
C GLY A 96 -7.77 -11.43 -4.80
N ASN A 97 -8.85 -12.10 -4.41
CA ASN A 97 -9.58 -11.78 -3.16
C ASN A 97 -8.72 -12.02 -1.90
N GLU A 98 -7.69 -12.87 -2.00
CA GLU A 98 -6.80 -13.19 -0.89
C GLU A 98 -6.02 -11.96 -0.37
N GLY A 99 -5.69 -11.00 -1.24
CA GLY A 99 -5.01 -9.76 -0.86
C GLY A 99 -5.90 -8.76 -0.10
N ASN A 100 -7.20 -8.75 -0.37
CA ASN A 100 -8.12 -7.76 0.20
C ASN A 100 -8.33 -7.95 1.71
N ALA A 101 -8.43 -9.20 2.17
CA ALA A 101 -8.65 -9.49 3.58
C ALA A 101 -7.48 -9.01 4.46
N ALA A 102 -6.23 -9.17 4.00
CA ALA A 102 -5.05 -8.65 4.69
C ALA A 102 -5.07 -7.12 4.78
N VAL A 103 -5.45 -6.45 3.69
CA VAL A 103 -5.58 -4.98 3.64
C VAL A 103 -6.66 -4.49 4.60
N LEU A 104 -7.84 -5.11 4.60
CA LEU A 104 -8.94 -4.78 5.51
C LEU A 104 -8.55 -4.94 6.97
N GLY A 105 -7.89 -6.04 7.32
CA GLY A 105 -7.43 -6.27 8.68
C GLY A 105 -6.31 -5.29 9.10
N LEU A 106 -5.45 -4.87 8.18
CA LEU A 106 -4.47 -3.81 8.43
C LEU A 106 -5.16 -2.45 8.66
N ILE A 107 -6.14 -2.09 7.84
CA ILE A 107 -6.95 -0.86 8.03
C ILE A 107 -7.62 -0.86 9.40
N SER A 108 -8.22 -1.99 9.80
CA SER A 108 -8.80 -2.17 11.13
C SER A 108 -7.79 -1.91 12.25
N ALA A 109 -6.57 -2.43 12.13
CA ALA A 109 -5.49 -2.17 13.09
C ALA A 109 -5.08 -0.69 13.13
N LEU A 110 -4.99 -0.04 11.96
CA LEU A 110 -4.68 1.38 11.85
C LEU A 110 -5.77 2.27 12.47
N MET A 111 -7.04 1.91 12.39
CA MET A 111 -8.13 2.67 13.02
C MET A 111 -8.02 2.76 14.54
N GLN A 112 -7.32 1.80 15.17
CA GLN A 112 -7.23 1.70 16.63
C GLN A 112 -5.96 2.31 17.23
N ASP A 113 -4.96 2.68 16.43
CA ASP A 113 -3.65 3.13 16.92
C ASP A 113 -3.08 4.33 16.13
N GLU A 114 -2.97 5.49 16.80
CA GLU A 114 -2.43 6.72 16.19
C GLU A 114 -0.95 6.62 15.82
N ALA A 115 -0.15 5.89 16.59
CA ALA A 115 1.27 5.73 16.28
C ALA A 115 1.46 4.91 15.00
N LEU A 116 0.63 3.88 14.78
CA LEU A 116 0.63 3.13 13.52
C LEU A 116 0.17 4.00 12.34
N ARG A 117 -0.86 4.84 12.53
CA ARG A 117 -1.27 5.81 11.51
C ARG A 117 -0.19 6.84 11.19
N SER A 118 0.58 7.26 12.18
CA SER A 118 1.67 8.24 12.00
C SER A 118 2.73 7.74 11.02
N ALA A 119 3.05 6.44 11.03
CA ALA A 119 3.99 5.85 10.07
C ALA A 119 3.48 5.95 8.62
N PHE A 120 2.20 5.62 8.39
CA PHE A 120 1.57 5.81 7.09
C PHE A 120 1.48 7.29 6.70
N ARG A 121 1.14 8.18 7.64
CA ARG A 121 1.08 9.62 7.39
C ARG A 121 2.43 10.16 6.92
N ALA A 122 3.52 9.76 7.59
CA ALA A 122 4.87 10.13 7.18
C ALA A 122 5.19 9.63 5.77
N ASN A 123 4.85 8.38 5.44
CA ASN A 123 5.04 7.83 4.10
C ASN A 123 4.25 8.62 3.03
N GLN A 124 2.97 8.90 3.30
CA GLN A 124 2.10 9.64 2.38
C GLN A 124 2.54 11.09 2.20
N THR A 125 3.07 11.74 3.24
CA THR A 125 3.64 13.09 3.15
C THR A 125 4.85 13.10 2.22
N ASN A 126 5.81 12.19 2.43
CA ASN A 126 7.00 12.07 1.58
C ASN A 126 6.62 11.78 0.14
N LEU A 127 5.71 10.82 -0.08
CA LEU A 127 5.19 10.49 -1.41
C LEU A 127 4.58 11.73 -2.07
N ARG A 128 3.67 12.44 -1.39
CA ARG A 128 3.03 13.64 -1.94
C ARG A 128 4.05 14.69 -2.36
N GLU A 129 5.10 14.89 -1.57
CA GLU A 129 6.19 15.83 -1.90
C GLU A 129 6.94 15.37 -3.16
N THR A 130 7.30 14.09 -3.26
CA THR A 130 7.93 13.51 -4.45
C THR A 130 7.06 13.66 -5.69
N LEU A 131 5.76 13.35 -5.60
CA LEU A 131 4.82 13.49 -6.71
C LEU A 131 4.74 14.94 -7.20
N VAL A 132 4.62 15.90 -6.28
CA VAL A 132 4.51 17.32 -6.64
C VAL A 132 5.82 17.89 -7.19
N GLN A 133 6.98 17.44 -6.70
CA GLN A 133 8.29 17.87 -7.20
C GLN A 133 8.56 17.40 -8.63
N ALA A 134 8.09 16.20 -8.99
CA ALA A 134 8.26 15.62 -10.32
C ALA A 134 7.15 15.99 -11.31
N ALA A 135 6.11 16.72 -10.85
CA ALA A 135 4.91 17.01 -11.62
C ALA A 135 5.17 17.97 -12.79
N ALA A 136 4.62 17.66 -13.97
CA ALA A 136 4.49 18.63 -15.05
C ALA A 136 3.53 19.76 -14.65
N ASP A 137 2.41 19.42 -13.99
CA ASP A 137 1.48 20.36 -13.38
C ASP A 137 0.95 19.80 -12.05
N ALA A 138 1.28 20.48 -10.96
CA ALA A 138 0.97 19.97 -9.64
C ALA A 138 -0.54 19.79 -9.38
N ARG A 139 -1.44 20.48 -10.10
CA ARG A 139 -2.88 20.38 -9.90
C ARG A 139 -3.43 19.09 -10.50
N THR A 140 -3.09 18.79 -11.75
CA THR A 140 -3.45 17.55 -12.45
C THR A 140 -2.83 16.33 -11.79
N THR A 141 -1.54 16.37 -11.43
CA THR A 141 -0.87 15.29 -10.69
C THR A 141 -1.60 14.97 -9.38
N ARG A 142 -2.04 15.99 -8.62
CA ARG A 142 -2.82 15.80 -7.40
C ARG A 142 -4.17 15.12 -7.66
N LEU A 143 -4.88 15.51 -8.72
CA LEU A 143 -6.17 14.90 -9.06
C LEU A 143 -6.00 13.46 -9.57
N ALA A 144 -5.02 13.21 -10.43
CA ALA A 144 -4.70 11.88 -10.92
C ALA A 144 -4.29 10.96 -9.77
N TRP A 145 -3.49 11.44 -8.83
CA TRP A 145 -3.16 10.68 -7.61
C TRP A 145 -4.38 10.36 -6.76
N LEU A 146 -5.27 11.34 -6.52
CA LEU A 146 -6.51 11.11 -5.77
C LEU A 146 -7.44 10.11 -6.46
N ALA A 147 -7.56 10.19 -7.79
CA ALA A 147 -8.34 9.24 -8.58
C ALA A 147 -7.77 7.82 -8.49
N LEU A 148 -6.44 7.68 -8.57
CA LEU A 148 -5.76 6.40 -8.42
C LEU A 148 -5.98 5.78 -7.03
N GLU A 149 -5.79 6.56 -5.96
CA GLU A 149 -6.03 6.06 -4.59
C GLU A 149 -7.52 5.76 -4.36
N GLY A 150 -8.43 6.51 -4.98
CA GLY A 150 -9.87 6.24 -4.94
C GLY A 150 -10.24 4.91 -5.60
N LEU A 151 -9.71 4.64 -6.80
CA LEU A 151 -9.89 3.36 -7.49
C LEU A 151 -9.37 2.21 -6.63
N LYS A 152 -8.12 2.30 -6.15
CA LYS A 152 -7.51 1.28 -5.28
C LYS A 152 -8.32 1.06 -4.02
N PHE A 153 -8.77 2.12 -3.37
CA PHE A 153 -9.60 2.04 -2.18
C PHE A 153 -10.91 1.28 -2.44
N GLN A 154 -11.64 1.62 -3.50
CA GLN A 154 -12.88 0.92 -3.85
C GLN A 154 -12.65 -0.57 -4.12
N GLN A 155 -11.51 -0.93 -4.74
CA GLN A 155 -11.14 -2.32 -5.00
C GLN A 155 -10.77 -3.08 -3.72
N HIS A 156 -9.90 -2.51 -2.88
CA HIS A 156 -9.47 -3.13 -1.62
C HIS A 156 -10.61 -3.29 -0.62
N MET A 157 -11.55 -2.35 -0.62
CA MET A 157 -12.73 -2.37 0.25
C MET A 157 -13.89 -3.19 -0.34
N GLU A 158 -13.73 -3.76 -1.54
CA GLU A 158 -14.75 -4.55 -2.25
C GLU A 158 -16.08 -3.82 -2.42
N LEU A 159 -16.04 -2.48 -2.50
CA LEU A 159 -17.24 -1.64 -2.60
C LEU A 159 -17.81 -1.58 -4.01
N VAL A 160 -16.94 -1.74 -5.01
CA VAL A 160 -17.31 -1.64 -6.43
C VAL A 160 -16.60 -2.71 -7.24
N ALA A 161 -17.37 -3.46 -8.02
CA ALA A 161 -16.87 -4.49 -8.93
C ALA A 161 -16.69 -3.92 -10.35
N TRP A 162 -15.56 -3.26 -10.59
CA TRP A 162 -15.18 -2.83 -11.95
C TRP A 162 -14.85 -4.02 -12.85
N SER A 163 -15.36 -4.03 -14.08
CA SER A 163 -14.85 -4.94 -15.12
C SER A 163 -13.39 -4.62 -15.47
N GLU A 164 -12.70 -5.57 -16.11
CA GLU A 164 -11.33 -5.35 -16.57
C GLU A 164 -11.24 -4.22 -17.60
N ALA A 165 -12.25 -4.12 -18.48
CA ALA A 165 -12.36 -3.06 -19.47
C ALA A 165 -12.50 -1.67 -18.81
N GLU A 166 -13.49 -1.51 -17.92
CA GLU A 166 -13.69 -0.23 -17.19
C GLU A 166 -12.47 0.16 -16.38
N ARG A 167 -11.84 -0.82 -15.71
CA ARG A 167 -10.62 -0.55 -14.93
C ARG A 167 -9.48 -0.07 -15.82
N THR A 168 -9.30 -0.67 -16.98
CA THR A 168 -8.26 -0.27 -17.94
C THR A 168 -8.52 1.15 -18.43
N GLU A 169 -9.76 1.44 -18.83
CA GLU A 169 -10.18 2.79 -19.26
C GLU A 169 -9.93 3.83 -18.16
N ILE A 170 -10.32 3.56 -16.91
CA ILE A 170 -10.08 4.46 -15.77
C ILE A 170 -8.58 4.72 -15.58
N LEU A 171 -7.73 3.69 -15.65
CA LEU A 171 -6.29 3.86 -15.49
C LEU A 171 -5.67 4.66 -16.66
N ASP A 172 -6.15 4.47 -17.88
CA ASP A 172 -5.75 5.24 -19.06
C ASP A 172 -6.16 6.72 -18.94
N ASP A 173 -7.34 6.99 -18.41
CA ASP A 173 -7.82 8.34 -18.14
C ASP A 173 -7.02 9.03 -17.04
N ILE A 174 -6.67 8.31 -15.96
CA ILE A 174 -5.81 8.82 -14.89
C ILE A 174 -4.42 9.16 -15.42
N GLU A 175 -3.85 8.29 -16.27
CA GLU A 175 -2.56 8.54 -16.92
C GLU A 175 -2.62 9.75 -17.85
N THR A 176 -3.68 9.84 -18.65
CA THR A 176 -3.94 10.98 -19.52
C THR A 176 -4.04 12.29 -18.73
N LEU A 177 -4.71 12.25 -17.58
CA LEU A 177 -4.84 13.39 -16.67
C LEU A 177 -3.46 13.82 -16.13
N ALA A 178 -2.62 12.87 -15.72
CA ALA A 178 -1.27 13.16 -15.26
C ALA A 178 -0.41 13.79 -16.37
N ARG A 179 -0.51 13.28 -17.61
CA ARG A 179 0.34 13.73 -18.72
C ARG A 179 -0.08 15.05 -19.37
N LYS A 180 -1.39 15.36 -19.43
CA LYS A 180 -1.89 16.55 -20.15
C LYS A 180 -1.63 17.87 -19.45
N GLY A 181 -1.29 17.85 -18.15
CA GLY A 181 -0.84 19.01 -17.39
C GLY A 181 -1.81 20.20 -17.30
N THR A 182 -3.03 20.08 -17.82
CA THR A 182 -4.04 21.16 -17.85
C THR A 182 -5.45 20.59 -17.71
N LEU A 183 -6.30 21.25 -16.90
CA LEU A 183 -7.67 20.80 -16.59
C LEU A 183 -8.75 21.48 -17.44
N THR A 184 -8.37 22.20 -18.48
CA THR A 184 -9.31 22.97 -19.29
C THR A 184 -8.81 23.07 -20.70
N GLY A 185 -9.71 22.81 -21.66
CA GLY A 185 -9.72 23.65 -22.84
C GLY A 185 -9.75 25.09 -22.36
N GLU A 186 -8.67 25.83 -22.61
CA GLU A 186 -8.71 27.27 -22.64
C GLU A 186 -9.74 27.65 -23.71
N ILE A 187 -11.00 27.78 -23.30
CA ILE A 187 -11.92 28.66 -24.01
C ILE A 187 -11.34 30.05 -23.76
N LEU A 188 -10.42 30.44 -24.63
CA LEU A 188 -10.14 31.84 -24.92
C LEU A 188 -11.48 32.51 -25.21
N LYS A 189 -11.94 33.31 -24.25
CA LYS A 189 -12.79 34.47 -24.49
C LYS A 189 -12.02 35.69 -24.04
#